data_AF-A0A8K0IV41-F1
#
_entry.id   AF-A0A8K0IV41-F1
#
_cell.length_a   1.000
_cell.length_b   1.000
_cell.length_c   1.000
_cell.angle_alpha   90.00
_cell.angle_beta   90.00
_cell.angle_gamma   90.00
#
_symmetry.space_group_name_H-M   'P 1'
#
loop_
_entity.id
_entity.type
_entity.pdbx_description
1 polymer ?
#
loop_
_entity_poly.entity_id
_entity_poly.type
_entity_poly.pdbx_seq_one_letter_code
_entity_poly.pdbx_strand_id
1 'polypeptide(L)'
;MDVDPHAATGGDGVDAILPPSKRPALPSLENPEKPAFGQPTYDGVIAGKVSGRKWKQARPRRASAIAASRRGASLELRTREKELKRAFRERKEELKEEIRRNKEEKRKRREEREKRKQENILRTGTKLQKITNPKTLKKIAKSKQRKLLKVVPDELLNKNNSNNMKN
;
A
#
# COMPACT_ATOMS: atom_id res chain seq x y z
N MET A 1 -26.62 30.33 12.13
CA MET A 1 -27.82 30.91 11.48
C MET A 1 -27.30 31.42 10.16
N ASP A 2 -27.16 30.50 9.22
CA ASP A 2 -26.41 30.70 8.00
C ASP A 2 -27.39 30.43 6.87
N VAL A 3 -27.78 31.53 6.23
CA VAL A 3 -28.81 31.59 5.19
C VAL A 3 -28.11 31.36 3.87
N ASP A 4 -28.36 30.20 3.25
CA ASP A 4 -27.98 29.90 1.87
C ASP A 4 -28.92 30.65 0.90
N PRO A 5 -28.41 31.52 0.00
CA PRO A 5 -29.22 32.13 -1.06
C PRO A 5 -28.82 31.51 -2.40
N HIS A 6 -29.63 30.60 -2.95
CA HIS A 6 -29.81 30.31 -4.40
C HIS A 6 -30.45 28.92 -4.66
N ALA A 7 -31.53 28.57 -3.95
CA ALA A 7 -32.45 27.55 -4.45
C ALA A 7 -33.47 28.24 -5.38
N ALA A 8 -33.07 28.39 -6.64
CA ALA A 8 -33.88 29.00 -7.68
C ALA A 8 -35.12 28.14 -7.98
N THR A 9 -36.25 28.83 -7.95
CA THR A 9 -37.55 28.49 -8.51
C THR A 9 -37.48 28.06 -9.97
N GLY A 10 -38.37 27.12 -10.33
CA GLY A 10 -39.03 27.11 -11.63
C GLY A 10 -38.49 26.11 -12.66
N GLY A 11 -39.36 25.21 -13.09
CA GLY A 11 -39.06 24.31 -14.20
C GLY A 11 -40.30 23.52 -14.63
N ASP A 12 -41.38 24.24 -14.94
CA ASP A 12 -42.57 23.73 -15.61
C ASP A 12 -42.24 22.94 -16.88
N GLY A 13 -42.99 21.87 -17.08
CA GLY A 13 -42.97 21.08 -18.30
C GLY A 13 -43.45 21.88 -19.50
N VAL A 14 -42.68 21.78 -20.59
CA VAL A 14 -43.15 22.05 -21.94
C VAL A 14 -42.53 21.01 -22.88
N ASP A 15 -43.39 20.14 -23.41
CA ASP A 15 -43.11 19.24 -24.52
C ASP A 15 -42.71 20.06 -25.76
N ALA A 16 -41.40 20.23 -25.95
CA ALA A 16 -40.84 20.76 -27.17
C ALA A 16 -40.62 19.60 -28.16
N ILE A 17 -41.52 19.44 -29.12
CA ILE A 17 -41.31 18.59 -30.30
C ILE A 17 -40.17 19.22 -31.12
N LEU A 18 -38.94 18.75 -30.87
CA LEU A 18 -37.76 19.16 -31.64
C LEU A 18 -37.80 18.49 -33.03
N PRO A 19 -37.50 19.21 -34.13
CA PRO A 19 -37.39 18.59 -35.44
C PRO A 19 -36.22 17.60 -35.45
N PRO A 20 -36.32 16.47 -36.18
CA PRO A 20 -35.29 15.45 -36.18
C PRO A 20 -33.96 16.04 -36.67
N SER A 21 -32.96 16.08 -35.78
CA SER A 21 -31.66 16.73 -36.01
C SER A 21 -30.73 15.99 -36.97
N LYS A 22 -31.21 14.94 -37.64
CA LYS A 22 -30.38 14.09 -38.50
C LYS A 22 -31.06 13.85 -39.83
N ARG A 23 -30.55 14.50 -40.88
CA ARG A 23 -30.80 14.11 -42.28
C ARG A 23 -30.25 12.68 -42.48
N PRO A 24 -30.99 11.74 -43.09
CA PRO A 24 -30.39 10.48 -43.50
C PRO A 24 -29.30 10.77 -44.53
N ALA A 25 -28.08 10.28 -44.28
CA ALA A 25 -26.97 10.46 -45.21
C ALA A 25 -27.19 9.58 -46.44
N LEU A 26 -27.34 10.20 -47.62
CA LEU A 26 -27.29 9.49 -48.89
C LEU A 26 -25.88 8.90 -49.08
N PRO A 27 -25.75 7.66 -49.58
CA PRO A 27 -24.46 7.07 -49.87
C PRO A 27 -23.78 7.90 -50.96
N SER A 28 -22.66 8.53 -50.63
CA SER A 28 -21.85 9.25 -51.59
C SER A 28 -21.17 8.22 -52.49
N LEU A 29 -21.67 8.07 -53.73
CA LEU A 29 -20.96 7.36 -54.78
C LEU A 29 -19.61 8.07 -55.06
N GLU A 30 -18.55 7.27 -54.95
CA GLU A 30 -17.20 7.44 -55.49
C GLU A 30 -16.55 8.83 -55.45
N ASN A 31 -15.67 9.02 -54.47
CA ASN A 31 -14.62 10.03 -54.51
C ASN A 31 -13.26 9.29 -54.65
N PRO A 32 -12.63 9.28 -55.83
CA PRO A 32 -11.51 8.38 -56.15
C PRO A 32 -10.17 8.74 -55.48
N GLU A 33 -10.05 9.92 -54.88
CA GLU A 33 -8.82 10.45 -54.29
C GLU A 33 -8.64 10.11 -52.79
N LYS A 34 -9.59 9.42 -52.15
CA LYS A 34 -9.50 9.15 -50.71
C LYS A 34 -8.71 7.88 -50.42
N PRO A 35 -7.60 7.90 -49.66
CA PRO A 35 -6.85 6.69 -49.34
C PRO A 35 -7.71 5.74 -48.50
N ALA A 36 -8.10 4.61 -49.11
CA ALA A 36 -8.95 3.58 -48.53
C ALA A 36 -8.17 2.71 -47.52
N PHE A 37 -7.77 3.29 -46.39
CA PHE A 37 -7.14 2.52 -45.34
C PHE A 37 -8.16 1.80 -44.46
N GLY A 38 -8.21 0.46 -44.60
CA GLY A 38 -8.75 -0.42 -43.57
C GLY A 38 -10.24 -0.75 -43.64
N GLN A 39 -10.89 -0.61 -44.82
CA GLN A 39 -12.18 -1.28 -45.01
C GLN A 39 -11.97 -2.80 -45.13
N PRO A 40 -12.74 -3.63 -44.40
CA PRO A 40 -12.76 -5.07 -44.63
C PRO A 40 -13.19 -5.34 -46.07
N THR A 41 -12.43 -6.16 -46.80
CA THR A 41 -12.74 -6.61 -48.17
C THR A 41 -13.92 -7.60 -48.24
N TYR A 42 -14.76 -7.64 -47.21
CA TYR A 42 -15.84 -8.60 -47.08
C TYR A 42 -17.16 -7.89 -46.84
N ASP A 43 -18.12 -8.13 -47.73
CA ASP A 43 -19.39 -7.41 -47.87
C ASP A 43 -20.43 -7.73 -46.77
N GLY A 44 -19.97 -8.18 -45.59
CA GLY A 44 -20.80 -8.40 -44.40
C GLY A 44 -21.79 -9.56 -44.46
N VAL A 45 -22.04 -10.16 -45.63
CA VAL A 45 -23.01 -11.26 -45.79
C VAL A 45 -22.31 -12.62 -45.68
N ILE A 46 -22.06 -13.05 -44.44
CA ILE A 46 -21.83 -14.48 -44.16
C ILE A 46 -23.17 -15.16 -44.39
N ALA A 47 -23.27 -15.86 -45.52
CA ALA A 47 -24.49 -16.51 -46.00
C ALA A 47 -25.29 -17.17 -44.86
N GLY A 48 -26.56 -16.77 -44.71
CA GLY A 48 -27.59 -17.58 -44.04
C GLY A 48 -27.79 -17.43 -42.53
N LYS A 49 -27.60 -16.27 -41.89
CA LYS A 49 -28.10 -16.09 -40.51
C LYS A 49 -28.57 -14.66 -40.19
N VAL A 50 -29.90 -14.52 -40.09
CA VAL A 50 -30.67 -13.37 -39.57
C VAL A 50 -30.50 -13.19 -38.04
N SER A 51 -29.33 -13.50 -37.50
CA SER A 51 -29.09 -13.42 -36.06
C SER A 51 -28.52 -12.04 -35.74
N GLY A 52 -29.33 -11.16 -35.14
CA GLY A 52 -28.91 -9.82 -34.66
C GLY A 52 -27.84 -9.82 -33.55
N ARG A 53 -27.10 -10.92 -33.37
CA ARG A 53 -26.04 -11.07 -32.37
C ARG A 53 -24.75 -10.42 -32.87
N LYS A 54 -24.41 -9.29 -32.24
CA LYS A 54 -23.21 -8.46 -32.51
C LYS A 54 -21.87 -9.20 -32.56
N TRP A 55 -21.74 -10.39 -31.94
CA TRP A 55 -20.49 -11.17 -31.94
C TRP A 55 -20.23 -11.96 -33.24
N LYS A 56 -21.23 -12.10 -34.10
CA LYS A 56 -21.10 -12.75 -35.42
C LYS A 56 -20.88 -11.75 -36.57
N GLN A 57 -20.92 -10.45 -36.28
CA GLN A 57 -20.69 -9.42 -37.28
C GLN A 57 -19.19 -9.27 -37.56
N ALA A 58 -18.81 -9.21 -38.83
CA ALA A 58 -17.44 -8.87 -39.22
C ALA A 58 -17.10 -7.47 -38.67
N ARG A 59 -15.93 -7.33 -38.04
CA ARG A 59 -15.54 -6.05 -37.44
C ARG A 59 -15.33 -5.01 -38.56
N PRO A 60 -15.95 -3.82 -38.48
CA PRO A 60 -15.91 -2.84 -39.56
C PRO A 60 -14.54 -2.15 -39.73
N ARG A 61 -13.64 -2.27 -38.74
CA ARG A 61 -12.27 -1.73 -38.81
C ARG A 61 -11.29 -2.68 -38.12
N ARG A 62 -10.05 -2.70 -38.60
CA ARG A 62 -8.93 -3.39 -37.95
C ARG A 62 -8.60 -2.72 -36.61
N ALA A 63 -8.18 -3.50 -35.61
CA ALA A 63 -7.84 -2.99 -34.28
C ALA A 63 -6.72 -1.93 -34.32
N SER A 64 -5.73 -2.11 -35.19
CA SER A 64 -4.63 -1.15 -35.39
C SER A 64 -5.10 0.21 -35.92
N ALA A 65 -6.16 0.26 -36.73
CA ALA A 65 -6.71 1.51 -37.26
C ALA A 65 -7.36 2.38 -36.16
N ILE A 66 -7.86 1.76 -35.09
CA ILE A 66 -8.41 2.47 -33.91
C ILE A 66 -7.30 3.13 -33.09
N ALA A 67 -6.12 2.50 -33.05
CA ALA A 67 -4.96 3.05 -32.35
C ALA A 67 -4.26 4.14 -33.17
N ALA A 68 -4.23 4.01 -34.51
CA ALA A 68 -3.61 4.98 -35.41
C ALA A 68 -4.26 6.37 -35.36
N SER A 69 -5.56 6.47 -35.08
CA SER A 69 -6.24 7.77 -34.92
C SER A 69 -6.02 8.43 -33.56
N ARG A 70 -5.41 7.73 -32.60
CA ARG A 70 -5.11 8.29 -31.27
C ARG A 70 -3.75 8.98 -31.32
N ARG A 71 -3.74 10.30 -31.45
CA ARG A 71 -2.52 11.09 -31.22
C ARG A 71 -2.09 10.90 -29.76
N GLY A 72 -0.85 10.46 -29.56
CA GLY A 72 -0.26 10.34 -28.22
C GLY A 72 0.00 11.71 -27.59
N ALA A 73 0.24 11.73 -26.27
CA ALA A 73 0.69 12.94 -25.57
C ALA A 73 1.98 13.51 -26.20
N SER A 74 2.10 14.84 -26.20
CA SER A 74 3.30 15.54 -26.68
C SER A 74 4.53 15.10 -25.88
N LEU A 75 5.71 15.25 -26.49
CA LEU A 75 6.98 14.87 -25.86
C LEU A 75 7.19 15.63 -24.54
N GLU A 76 6.84 16.91 -24.49
CA GLU A 76 6.94 17.75 -23.29
C GLU A 76 6.03 17.27 -22.14
N LEU A 77 4.82 16.82 -22.44
CA LEU A 77 3.94 16.27 -21.41
C LEU A 77 4.51 14.97 -20.85
N ARG A 78 5.10 14.14 -21.72
CA ARG A 78 5.78 12.90 -21.30
C ARG A 78 7.01 13.16 -20.44
N THR A 79 7.80 14.21 -20.72
CA THR A 79 8.96 14.55 -19.89
C THR A 79 8.52 15.05 -18.52
N ARG A 80 7.54 15.96 -18.46
CA ARG A 80 6.96 16.44 -17.19
C ARG A 80 6.39 15.31 -16.34
N GLU A 81 5.65 14.38 -16.93
CA GLU A 81 5.15 13.20 -16.22
C GLU A 81 6.27 12.29 -15.68
N LYS A 82 7.36 12.13 -16.43
CA LYS A 82 8.52 11.34 -15.99
C LYS A 82 9.23 12.02 -14.81
N GLU A 83 9.42 13.33 -14.87
CA GLU A 83 10.02 14.12 -13.79
C GLU A 83 9.17 14.04 -12.51
N LEU A 84 7.84 14.21 -12.63
CA LEU A 84 6.93 14.06 -11.50
C LEU A 84 6.99 12.66 -10.88
N LYS A 85 6.99 11.60 -11.71
CA LYS A 85 7.11 10.22 -11.23
C LYS A 85 8.47 9.96 -10.56
N ARG A 86 9.54 10.57 -11.08
CA ARG A 86 10.88 10.48 -10.50
C ARG A 86 10.94 11.16 -9.14
N ALA A 87 10.50 12.41 -9.05
CA ALA A 87 10.46 13.16 -7.79
C ALA A 87 9.62 12.44 -6.72
N PHE A 88 8.47 11.87 -7.10
CA PHE A 88 7.66 11.06 -6.19
C PHE A 88 8.39 9.81 -5.69
N ARG A 89 9.11 9.11 -6.58
CA ARG A 89 9.86 7.91 -6.22
C ARG A 89 11.01 8.24 -5.27
N GLU A 90 11.78 9.28 -5.57
CA GLU A 90 12.89 9.76 -4.74
C GLU A 90 12.39 10.12 -3.34
N ARG A 91 11.31 10.90 -3.23
CA ARG A 91 10.69 11.25 -1.93
C ARG A 91 10.20 10.01 -1.17
N LYS A 92 9.62 9.04 -1.87
CA LYS A 92 9.16 7.79 -1.25
C LYS A 92 10.32 6.95 -0.71
N GLU A 93 11.45 6.93 -1.43
CA GLU A 93 12.66 6.22 -1.02
C GLU A 93 13.32 6.91 0.17
N GLU A 94 13.45 8.24 0.14
CA GLU A 94 13.94 9.05 1.25
C GLU A 94 13.17 8.79 2.55
N LEU A 95 11.83 8.84 2.51
CA LEU A 95 11.00 8.55 3.68
C LEU A 95 11.17 7.12 4.19
N LYS A 96 11.36 6.14 3.30
CA LYS A 96 11.64 4.76 3.70
C LYS A 96 13.00 4.61 4.36
N GLU A 97 14.01 5.30 3.84
CA GLU A 97 15.35 5.32 4.42
C GLU A 97 15.35 5.98 5.80
N GLU A 98 14.64 7.08 5.97
CA GLU A 98 14.47 7.72 7.27
C GLU A 98 13.78 6.79 8.28
N ILE A 99 12.70 6.11 7.87
CA ILE A 99 12.05 5.09 8.72
C ILE A 99 13.03 3.95 9.07
N ARG A 100 13.86 3.52 8.13
CA ARG A 100 14.86 2.46 8.36
C ARG A 100 15.93 2.92 9.36
N ARG A 101 16.51 4.12 9.17
CA ARG A 101 17.49 4.74 10.10
C ARG A 101 16.90 4.87 11.51
N ASN A 102 15.69 5.40 11.63
CA ASN A 102 14.99 5.51 12.91
C ASN A 102 14.77 4.17 13.61
N LYS A 103 14.47 3.10 12.84
CA LYS A 103 14.33 1.74 13.40
C LYS A 103 15.66 1.18 13.89
N GLU A 104 16.72 1.37 13.11
CA GLU A 104 18.08 0.94 13.47
C GLU A 104 18.60 1.67 14.70
N GLU A 105 18.43 2.99 14.79
CA GLU A 105 18.80 3.77 15.98
C GLU A 105 18.04 3.31 17.23
N LYS A 106 16.74 3.01 17.10
CA LYS A 106 15.94 2.44 18.20
C LYS A 106 16.40 1.05 18.62
N ARG A 107 16.98 0.25 17.71
CA ARG A 107 17.58 -1.06 18.02
C ARG A 107 18.92 -0.88 18.73
N LYS A 108 19.82 -0.08 18.16
CA LYS A 108 21.12 0.27 18.78
C LYS A 108 20.96 0.83 20.19
N ARG A 109 20.05 1.78 20.41
CA ARG A 109 19.76 2.34 21.74
C ARG A 109 19.19 1.30 22.72
N ARG A 110 18.52 0.25 22.25
CA ARG A 110 18.05 -0.85 23.11
C ARG A 110 19.22 -1.76 23.48
N GLU A 111 20.02 -2.15 22.50
CA GLU A 111 21.22 -2.96 22.70
C GLU A 111 22.22 -2.29 23.64
N GLU A 112 22.47 -0.98 23.48
CA GLU A 112 23.32 -0.20 24.39
C GLU A 112 22.77 -0.17 25.81
N ARG A 113 21.45 -0.02 25.97
CA ARG A 113 20.81 -0.05 27.29
C ARG A 113 20.91 -1.44 27.93
N GLU A 114 20.77 -2.49 27.16
CA GLU A 114 20.91 -3.87 27.64
C GLU A 114 22.36 -4.19 28.01
N LYS A 115 23.32 -3.83 27.17
CA LYS A 115 24.76 -3.94 27.47
C LYS A 115 25.11 -3.14 28.72
N ARG A 116 24.66 -1.89 28.84
CA ARG A 116 24.88 -1.07 30.04
C ARG A 116 24.25 -1.68 31.28
N LYS A 117 23.06 -2.29 31.16
CA LYS A 117 22.43 -3.02 32.27
C LYS A 117 23.25 -4.25 32.68
N GLN A 118 23.72 -5.04 31.72
CA GLN A 118 24.57 -6.20 31.96
C GLN A 118 25.90 -5.79 32.61
N GLU A 119 26.54 -4.76 32.08
CA GLU A 119 27.77 -4.20 32.66
C GLU A 119 27.54 -3.65 34.06
N ASN A 120 26.43 -2.94 34.32
CA ASN A 120 26.08 -2.49 35.67
C ASN A 120 25.82 -3.66 36.62
N ILE A 121 25.22 -4.75 36.15
CA ILE A 121 25.03 -5.98 36.93
C ILE A 121 26.39 -6.61 37.26
N LEU A 122 27.34 -6.64 36.32
CA LEU A 122 28.70 -7.17 36.54
C LEU A 122 29.55 -6.27 37.44
N ARG A 123 29.52 -4.94 37.21
CA ARG A 123 30.37 -3.94 37.86
C ARG A 123 29.93 -3.65 39.29
N THR A 124 28.65 -3.38 39.49
CA THR A 124 28.12 -3.07 40.83
C THR A 124 27.77 -4.34 41.59
N GLY A 125 27.57 -5.45 40.86
CA GLY A 125 27.00 -6.67 41.42
C GLY A 125 25.55 -6.46 41.84
N THR A 126 24.75 -7.52 41.87
CA THR A 126 23.56 -7.53 42.72
C THR A 126 24.03 -7.57 44.17
N LYS A 127 24.23 -6.40 44.80
CA LYS A 127 24.50 -6.24 46.24
C LYS A 127 23.23 -6.58 47.03
N LEU A 128 22.77 -7.82 46.92
CA LEU A 128 21.59 -8.35 47.58
C LEU A 128 22.02 -8.88 48.96
N GLN A 129 21.29 -8.47 49.99
CA GLN A 129 21.41 -9.11 51.30
C GLN A 129 20.83 -10.52 51.19
N LYS A 130 21.66 -11.53 51.45
CA LYS A 130 21.25 -12.94 51.44
C LYS A 130 20.58 -13.27 52.77
N ILE A 131 19.31 -13.68 52.73
CA ILE A 131 18.59 -14.17 53.90
C ILE A 131 18.50 -15.70 53.77
N THR A 132 19.40 -16.43 54.45
CA THR A 132 19.48 -17.90 54.38
C THR A 132 18.76 -18.60 55.53
N ASN A 133 18.36 -17.89 56.59
CA ASN A 133 17.76 -18.53 57.77
C ASN A 133 16.32 -19.03 57.47
N PRO A 134 16.01 -20.32 57.69
CA PRO A 134 14.72 -20.90 57.35
C PRO A 134 13.57 -20.31 58.18
N LYS A 135 13.82 -19.88 59.42
CA LYS A 135 12.80 -19.25 60.28
C LYS A 135 12.42 -17.86 59.76
N THR A 136 13.38 -17.08 59.27
CA THR A 136 13.11 -15.76 58.69
C THR A 136 12.43 -15.88 57.34
N LEU A 137 12.83 -16.84 56.49
CA LEU A 137 12.13 -17.15 55.23
C LEU A 137 10.67 -17.54 55.48
N LYS A 138 10.38 -18.38 56.48
CA LYS A 138 9.00 -18.74 56.85
C LYS A 138 8.18 -17.53 57.32
N LYS A 139 8.77 -16.59 58.08
CA LYS A 139 8.10 -15.35 58.50
C LYS A 139 7.81 -14.42 57.31
N ILE A 140 8.79 -14.26 56.44
CA ILE A 140 8.71 -13.42 55.23
C ILE A 140 7.71 -14.01 54.23
N ALA A 141 7.70 -15.34 54.04
CA ALA A 141 6.79 -16.01 53.11
C ALA A 141 5.31 -15.80 53.46
N LYS A 142 5.02 -15.61 54.75
CA LYS A 142 3.69 -15.28 55.28
C LYS A 142 3.39 -13.77 55.29
N SER A 143 4.38 -12.90 55.03
CA SER A 143 4.22 -11.45 55.09
C SER A 143 3.98 -10.83 53.71
N LYS A 144 3.40 -9.61 53.69
CA LYS A 144 3.22 -8.83 52.45
C LYS A 144 4.55 -8.42 51.81
N GLN A 145 5.66 -8.43 52.57
CA GLN A 145 7.00 -8.07 52.11
C GLN A 145 7.61 -9.12 51.18
N ARG A 146 7.05 -10.34 51.10
CA ARG A 146 7.48 -11.36 50.13
C ARG A 146 7.55 -10.82 48.70
N LYS A 147 6.63 -9.92 48.32
CA LYS A 147 6.57 -9.32 46.97
C LYS A 147 7.75 -8.40 46.65
N LEU A 148 8.43 -7.87 47.66
CA LEU A 148 9.60 -6.99 47.52
C LEU A 148 10.90 -7.77 47.34
N LEU A 149 10.89 -9.07 47.64
CA LEU A 149 12.04 -9.95 47.57
C LEU A 149 11.98 -10.79 46.29
N LYS A 150 13.12 -10.95 45.63
CA LYS A 150 13.27 -11.84 44.48
C LYS A 150 13.97 -13.12 44.91
N VAL A 151 13.41 -14.26 44.53
CA VAL A 151 14.08 -15.56 44.67
C VAL A 151 15.26 -15.57 43.70
N VAL A 152 16.47 -15.76 44.22
CA VAL A 152 17.69 -15.88 43.42
C VAL A 152 17.87 -17.35 43.06
N PRO A 153 18.10 -17.71 41.79
CA PRO A 153 18.39 -19.09 41.40
C PRO A 153 19.61 -19.63 42.15
N ASP A 154 19.52 -20.90 42.58
CA ASP A 154 20.56 -21.56 43.39
C ASP A 154 21.90 -21.69 42.65
N GLU A 155 21.87 -21.69 41.31
CA GLU A 155 23.05 -21.70 40.42
C GLU A 155 24.00 -20.52 40.66
N LEU A 156 23.47 -19.35 41.04
CA LEU A 156 24.26 -18.15 41.32
C LEU A 156 24.85 -18.13 42.74
N LEU A 157 24.39 -19.03 43.61
CA LEU A 157 24.79 -19.11 45.02
C LEU A 157 25.80 -20.24 45.26
N ASN A 158 25.75 -21.33 44.48
CA ASN A 158 26.59 -22.50 44.63
C ASN A 158 27.86 -22.44 43.77
N LYS A 159 28.86 -21.66 44.19
CA LYS A 159 30.22 -21.69 43.61
C LYS A 159 31.08 -22.88 44.07
N ASN A 160 30.64 -23.62 45.10
CA ASN A 160 31.48 -24.64 45.76
C ASN A 160 31.13 -26.08 45.39
N ASN A 161 30.01 -26.35 44.69
CA ASN A 161 29.59 -27.72 44.34
C ASN A 161 30.19 -28.25 43.03
N SER A 162 30.74 -27.40 42.15
CA SER A 162 31.38 -27.86 40.91
C SER A 162 32.70 -28.60 41.14
N ASN A 163 33.34 -28.41 42.30
CA ASN A 163 34.57 -29.12 42.66
C ASN A 163 34.31 -30.53 43.22
N ASN A 164 33.06 -30.88 43.56
CA ASN A 164 32.73 -32.19 44.15
C ASN A 164 32.14 -33.19 43.13
N MET A 165 32.04 -32.81 41.84
CA MET A 165 31.64 -33.69 40.73
C MET A 165 32.83 -34.16 39.88
N LYS A 166 34.06 -34.00 40.37
CA LYS A 166 35.29 -34.55 39.83
C LYS A 166 36.00 -35.35 40.92
N ASN A 167 35.39 -36.46 41.34
CA ASN A 167 36.03 -37.58 42.02
C ASN A 167 35.24 -38.83 41.66
#